data_AF-A0A2D6E2Z6-F1
#
_entry.id   AF-A0A2D6E2Z6-F1
#
_cell.length_a   1.000
_cell.length_b   1.000
_cell.length_c   1.000
_cell.angle_alpha   90.00
_cell.angle_beta   90.00
_cell.angle_gamma   90.00
#
_symmetry.space_group_name_H-M   'P 1'
#
loop_
_entity.id
_entity.type
_entity.pdbx_description
1 polymer ?
#
loop_
_entity_poly.entity_id
_entity_poly.type
_entity_poly.pdbx_seq_one_letter_code
_entity_poly.pdbx_strand_id
1 'polypeptide(L)'
;MADNSPSLFRKLTQLFRSGPSIKRRVRSYKGKDPQPGSSLQQFRRAHSDIYANTMSAYGSFDRMARYSDFSEMEATPEIASALDIYAEETSSVDDKGNVLHIYSENRKVRELLHTLFYDTLNVNFNLPMWVRNLCKYGDFFLFNDVSPEFGIIGAYPIPISEIEREEGYDADDPTAVRFRWMTQGNQVLENWQISHFRLLGNDAFLPYGSSVLESSRRIWRQLILIEDAMLVYRIIRAPERRVFKIDVGNVPPENVAEYLEQAKTALKREPVVAKADGRVDLRYNPLSVDEDYFIPVRGGESGTDITS
;
A
#
# COMPACT_ATOMS: atom_id res chain seq x y z
N MET A 1 -5.32 -20.28 -53.44
CA MET A 1 -5.99 -20.71 -52.20
C MET A 1 -5.19 -20.10 -51.07
N ALA A 2 -5.69 -19.02 -50.46
CA ALA A 2 -5.00 -18.36 -49.35
C ALA A 2 -4.99 -19.32 -48.15
N ASP A 3 -3.81 -19.51 -47.57
CA ASP A 3 -3.58 -20.41 -46.45
C ASP A 3 -4.49 -20.01 -45.28
N ASN A 4 -5.52 -20.81 -45.02
CA ASN A 4 -6.54 -20.55 -44.01
C ASN A 4 -6.07 -21.03 -42.63
N SER A 5 -4.75 -20.97 -42.40
CA SER A 5 -4.12 -21.30 -41.13
C SER A 5 -4.39 -20.14 -40.15
N PRO A 6 -5.00 -20.39 -38.98
CA PRO A 6 -5.31 -19.30 -38.06
C PRO A 6 -4.01 -18.63 -37.61
N SER A 7 -3.98 -17.30 -37.68
CA SER A 7 -2.84 -16.49 -37.23
C SER A 7 -2.42 -16.88 -35.81
N LEU A 8 -1.12 -16.79 -35.51
CA LEU A 8 -0.57 -17.17 -34.19
C LEU A 8 -1.39 -16.57 -33.04
N PHE A 9 -1.68 -15.26 -33.12
CA PHE A 9 -2.46 -14.57 -32.11
C PHE A 9 -3.89 -15.08 -31.97
N ARG A 10 -4.54 -15.49 -33.07
CA ARG A 10 -5.88 -16.10 -32.99
C ARG A 10 -5.84 -17.43 -32.23
N LYS A 11 -4.78 -18.22 -32.44
CA LYS A 11 -4.58 -19.48 -31.68
C LYS A 11 -4.29 -19.20 -30.20
N LEU A 12 -3.45 -18.20 -29.90
CA LEU A 12 -3.15 -17.80 -28.53
C LEU A 12 -4.38 -17.28 -27.81
N THR A 13 -5.17 -16.40 -28.44
CA THR A 13 -6.45 -15.95 -27.89
C THR A 13 -7.37 -17.15 -27.66
N GLN A 14 -7.53 -18.06 -28.61
CA GLN A 14 -8.37 -19.24 -28.38
C GLN A 14 -7.89 -20.13 -27.22
N LEU A 15 -6.59 -20.24 -27.02
CA LEU A 15 -5.99 -21.07 -25.98
C LEU A 15 -6.09 -20.43 -24.58
N PHE A 16 -5.86 -19.12 -24.49
CA PHE A 16 -5.74 -18.40 -23.22
C PHE A 16 -6.97 -17.55 -22.86
N ARG A 17 -8.00 -17.47 -23.72
CA ARG A 17 -9.20 -16.65 -23.47
C ARG A 17 -9.90 -17.05 -22.20
N SER A 18 -10.14 -18.35 -21.98
CA SER A 18 -10.82 -18.88 -20.80
C SER A 18 -9.91 -19.77 -19.96
N GLY A 19 -10.25 -19.89 -18.68
CA GLY A 19 -9.57 -20.80 -17.76
C GLY A 19 -9.60 -22.27 -18.25
N PRO A 20 -8.66 -23.11 -17.78
CA PRO A 20 -8.54 -24.50 -18.25
C PRO A 20 -9.82 -25.29 -17.91
N SER A 21 -10.66 -25.56 -18.92
CA SER A 21 -11.84 -26.40 -18.78
C SER A 21 -11.61 -27.76 -19.46
N ILE A 22 -11.48 -28.81 -18.66
CA ILE A 22 -11.32 -30.17 -19.18
C ILE A 22 -12.70 -30.73 -19.52
N LYS A 23 -13.03 -30.76 -20.81
CA LYS A 23 -14.25 -31.41 -21.31
C LYS A 23 -13.99 -32.88 -21.60
N ARG A 24 -14.18 -33.76 -20.60
CA ARG A 24 -14.10 -35.22 -20.80
C ARG A 24 -15.47 -35.80 -21.11
N ARG A 25 -15.61 -36.44 -22.26
CA ARG A 25 -16.84 -37.18 -22.60
C ARG A 25 -16.91 -38.46 -21.78
N VAL A 26 -17.91 -38.59 -20.92
CA VAL A 26 -18.17 -39.84 -20.18
C VAL A 26 -18.67 -40.90 -21.15
N ARG A 27 -17.93 -42.01 -21.26
CA ARG A 27 -18.31 -43.15 -22.11
C ARG A 27 -19.59 -43.78 -21.52
N SER A 28 -20.60 -44.02 -22.35
CA SER A 28 -21.95 -44.52 -21.99
C SER A 28 -23.01 -43.51 -21.51
N TYR A 29 -22.74 -42.21 -21.48
CA TYR A 29 -23.80 -41.21 -21.24
C TYR A 29 -24.65 -41.02 -22.51
N LYS A 30 -25.84 -41.64 -22.54
CA LYS A 30 -26.90 -41.38 -23.55
C LYS A 30 -27.78 -40.26 -23.01
N GLY A 31 -27.48 -39.01 -23.38
CA GLY A 31 -28.24 -37.83 -22.94
C GLY A 31 -29.71 -37.90 -23.36
N LYS A 32 -30.57 -38.33 -22.44
CA LYS A 32 -32.04 -38.31 -22.60
C LYS A 32 -32.76 -37.42 -21.59
N ASP A 33 -32.07 -36.86 -20.61
CA ASP A 33 -32.65 -35.88 -19.71
C ASP A 33 -32.34 -34.46 -20.22
N PRO A 34 -33.34 -33.55 -20.27
CA PRO A 34 -33.08 -32.14 -20.51
C PRO A 34 -32.15 -31.69 -19.39
N GLN A 35 -30.90 -31.39 -19.73
CA GLN A 35 -29.92 -31.01 -18.71
C GLN A 35 -30.49 -29.82 -17.92
N PRO A 36 -30.58 -29.90 -16.58
CA PRO A 36 -30.62 -28.67 -15.79
C PRO A 36 -29.37 -27.90 -16.24
N GLY A 37 -29.56 -26.63 -16.65
CA GLY A 37 -28.51 -25.82 -17.30
C GLY A 37 -27.16 -26.07 -16.63
N SER A 38 -26.11 -26.22 -17.45
CA SER A 38 -24.74 -26.60 -17.04
C SER A 38 -24.42 -26.10 -15.63
N SER A 39 -23.75 -26.89 -14.79
CA SER A 39 -23.35 -26.45 -13.43
C SER A 39 -22.65 -25.08 -13.44
N LEU A 40 -21.96 -24.75 -14.53
CA LEU A 40 -21.40 -23.42 -14.82
C LEU A 40 -22.47 -22.32 -14.98
N GLN A 41 -23.60 -22.64 -15.59
CA GLN A 41 -24.77 -21.78 -15.78
C GLN A 41 -25.56 -21.58 -14.47
N GLN A 42 -25.56 -22.57 -13.57
CA GLN A 42 -26.07 -22.40 -12.20
C GLN A 42 -25.13 -21.54 -11.35
N PHE A 43 -23.82 -21.77 -11.44
CA PHE A 43 -22.80 -20.90 -10.85
C PHE A 43 -22.91 -19.46 -11.37
N ARG A 44 -23.12 -19.29 -12.68
CA ARG A 44 -23.36 -17.99 -13.33
C ARG A 44 -24.52 -17.24 -12.70
N ARG A 45 -25.68 -17.87 -12.48
CA ARG A 45 -26.84 -17.21 -11.85
C ARG A 45 -26.60 -16.83 -10.39
N ALA A 46 -25.78 -17.59 -9.66
CA ALA A 46 -25.45 -17.28 -8.27
C ALA A 46 -24.41 -16.16 -8.14
N HIS A 47 -23.45 -16.07 -9.07
CA HIS A 47 -22.36 -15.08 -9.03
C HIS A 47 -22.62 -13.81 -9.87
N SER A 48 -23.46 -13.83 -10.92
CA SER A 48 -23.64 -12.66 -11.78
C SER A 48 -24.33 -11.48 -11.10
N ASP A 49 -25.26 -11.74 -10.18
CA ASP A 49 -26.15 -10.67 -9.70
C ASP A 49 -25.66 -9.97 -8.42
N ILE A 50 -24.87 -10.67 -7.59
CA ILE A 50 -24.36 -10.15 -6.31
C ILE A 50 -22.90 -9.69 -6.44
N TYR A 51 -22.07 -10.41 -7.19
CA TYR A 51 -20.64 -10.10 -7.35
C TYR A 51 -20.39 -8.99 -8.38
N ALA A 52 -21.14 -8.93 -9.47
CA ALA A 52 -20.87 -7.97 -10.56
C ALA A 52 -21.35 -6.55 -10.25
N ASN A 53 -22.49 -6.35 -9.57
CA ASN A 53 -23.08 -5.02 -9.41
C ASN A 53 -22.76 -4.34 -8.07
N THR A 54 -22.58 -5.08 -6.98
CA THR A 54 -22.31 -4.48 -5.66
C THR A 54 -20.82 -4.39 -5.34
N MET A 55 -20.01 -5.33 -5.86
CA MET A 55 -18.55 -5.36 -5.64
C MET A 55 -17.76 -4.53 -6.66
N SER A 56 -18.27 -4.29 -7.87
CA SER A 56 -17.57 -3.56 -8.94
C SER A 56 -17.32 -2.08 -8.61
N ALA A 57 -18.33 -1.38 -8.08
CA ALA A 57 -18.17 0.03 -7.71
C ALA A 57 -17.42 0.16 -6.37
N TYR A 58 -17.89 -0.50 -5.30
CA TYR A 58 -17.27 -0.37 -3.97
C TYR A 58 -15.90 -1.05 -3.87
N GLY A 59 -15.68 -2.18 -4.54
CA GLY A 59 -14.41 -2.91 -4.52
C GLY A 59 -13.29 -2.25 -5.33
N SER A 60 -13.60 -1.60 -6.47
CA SER A 60 -12.59 -0.85 -7.24
C SER A 60 -12.17 0.45 -6.56
N PHE A 61 -13.12 1.20 -5.96
CA PHE A 61 -12.79 2.37 -5.15
C PHE A 61 -12.02 2.00 -3.87
N ASP A 62 -12.43 0.92 -3.19
CA ASP A 62 -11.70 0.40 -2.03
C ASP A 62 -10.30 -0.14 -2.39
N ARG A 63 -10.14 -0.74 -3.57
CA ARG A 63 -8.84 -1.23 -4.05
C ARG A 63 -7.83 -0.10 -4.27
N MET A 64 -8.23 0.99 -4.94
CA MET A 64 -7.34 2.14 -5.13
C MET A 64 -6.98 2.80 -3.81
N ALA A 65 -7.94 2.91 -2.88
CA ALA A 65 -7.67 3.40 -1.54
C ALA A 65 -6.66 2.51 -0.79
N ARG A 66 -6.81 1.18 -0.87
CA ARG A 66 -5.86 0.22 -0.30
C ARG A 66 -4.46 0.34 -0.90
N TYR A 67 -4.34 0.47 -2.22
CA TYR A 67 -3.04 0.67 -2.85
C TYR A 67 -2.37 1.97 -2.43
N SER A 68 -3.16 3.04 -2.26
CA SER A 68 -2.67 4.30 -1.70
C SER A 68 -2.13 4.10 -0.28
N ASP A 69 -2.90 3.42 0.59
CA ASP A 69 -2.45 3.12 1.95
C ASP A 69 -1.18 2.27 1.94
N PHE A 70 -1.08 1.22 1.12
CA PHE A 70 0.12 0.39 1.03
C PHE A 70 1.35 1.19 0.56
N SER A 71 1.14 2.18 -0.29
CA SER A 71 2.22 3.08 -0.70
C SER A 71 2.65 4.03 0.42
N GLU A 72 1.73 4.46 1.26
CA GLU A 72 2.05 5.29 2.44
C GLU A 72 2.70 4.45 3.54
N MET A 73 2.21 3.22 3.77
CA MET A 73 2.78 2.26 4.71
C MET A 73 4.23 1.93 4.39
N GLU A 74 4.61 1.86 3.11
CA GLU A 74 6.01 1.64 2.71
C GLU A 74 6.95 2.78 3.18
N ALA A 75 6.45 4.00 3.43
CA ALA A 75 7.28 5.07 3.96
C ALA A 75 7.76 4.81 5.40
N THR A 76 7.11 3.89 6.12
CA THR A 76 7.53 3.45 7.45
C THR A 76 8.74 2.49 7.34
N PRO A 77 9.91 2.81 7.92
CA PRO A 77 11.15 2.03 7.73
C PRO A 77 11.00 0.54 8.06
N GLU A 78 10.24 0.21 9.11
CA GLU A 78 9.99 -1.17 9.55
C GLU A 78 9.24 -1.97 8.47
N ILE A 79 8.26 -1.33 7.82
CA ILE A 79 7.48 -1.95 6.74
C ILE A 79 8.32 -2.04 5.47
N ALA A 80 9.08 -0.99 5.14
CA ALA A 80 9.98 -0.98 3.99
C ALA A 80 10.98 -2.15 4.06
N SER A 81 11.66 -2.29 5.22
CA SER A 81 12.62 -3.36 5.48
C SER A 81 11.97 -4.74 5.47
N ALA A 82 10.76 -4.88 6.03
CA ALA A 82 10.04 -6.16 5.97
C ALA A 82 9.78 -6.60 4.52
N LEU A 83 9.33 -5.68 3.67
CA LEU A 83 9.11 -5.95 2.25
C LEU A 83 10.43 -6.27 1.52
N ASP A 84 11.56 -5.67 1.92
CA ASP A 84 12.87 -5.94 1.31
C ASP A 84 13.31 -7.35 1.65
N ILE A 85 13.18 -7.75 2.92
CA ILE A 85 13.44 -9.13 3.36
C ILE A 85 12.58 -10.12 2.57
N TYR A 86 11.27 -9.86 2.42
CA TYR A 86 10.41 -10.73 1.62
C TYR A 86 10.90 -10.88 0.17
N ALA A 87 11.31 -9.77 -0.45
CA ALA A 87 11.79 -9.78 -1.82
C ALA A 87 13.13 -10.53 -1.94
N GLU A 88 14.11 -10.19 -1.11
CA GLU A 88 15.47 -10.76 -1.15
C GLU A 88 15.49 -12.25 -0.80
N GLU A 89 14.76 -12.68 0.23
CA GLU A 89 14.69 -14.08 0.63
C GLU A 89 13.97 -14.93 -0.43
N THR A 90 12.92 -14.39 -1.06
CA THR A 90 12.20 -15.10 -2.13
C THR A 90 13.00 -15.18 -3.42
N SER A 91 13.87 -14.19 -3.66
CA SER A 91 14.68 -14.07 -4.89
C SER A 91 16.18 -14.30 -4.64
N SER A 92 16.50 -15.10 -3.62
CA SER A 92 17.88 -15.44 -3.29
C SER A 92 18.58 -16.19 -4.44
N VAL A 93 19.84 -15.83 -4.67
CA VAL A 93 20.66 -16.39 -5.75
C VAL A 93 21.47 -17.60 -5.29
N ASP A 94 21.73 -18.50 -6.24
CA ASP A 94 22.72 -19.58 -6.08
C ASP A 94 24.17 -19.06 -6.09
N ASP A 95 25.13 -19.98 -5.96
CA ASP A 95 26.57 -19.71 -6.05
C ASP A 95 27.01 -19.11 -7.38
N LYS A 96 26.16 -19.18 -8.41
CA LYS A 96 26.39 -18.70 -9.77
C LYS A 96 25.58 -17.43 -10.09
N GLY A 97 24.85 -16.88 -9.12
CA GLY A 97 24.03 -15.68 -9.31
C GLY A 97 22.66 -15.91 -9.97
N ASN A 98 22.18 -17.15 -10.03
CA ASN A 98 20.87 -17.49 -10.60
C ASN A 98 19.80 -17.58 -9.51
N VAL A 99 18.65 -16.95 -9.76
CA VAL A 99 17.49 -17.00 -8.87
C VAL A 99 16.55 -18.16 -9.22
N LEU A 100 16.37 -18.41 -10.51
CA LEU A 100 15.53 -19.49 -11.02
C LEU A 100 16.42 -20.67 -11.44
N HIS A 101 15.95 -21.91 -11.32
CA HIS A 101 16.63 -23.09 -11.88
C HIS A 101 15.69 -23.86 -12.81
N ILE A 102 16.15 -24.10 -14.05
CA ILE A 102 15.33 -24.72 -15.09
C ILE A 102 15.75 -26.18 -15.28
N TYR A 103 14.82 -27.10 -14.99
CA TYR A 103 15.02 -28.54 -15.18
C TYR A 103 14.09 -29.06 -16.28
N SER A 104 14.67 -29.76 -17.26
CA SER A 104 13.93 -30.45 -18.33
C SER A 104 14.79 -31.59 -18.87
N GLU A 105 14.16 -32.76 -19.06
CA GLU A 105 14.78 -33.91 -19.73
C GLU A 105 15.06 -33.62 -21.21
N ASN A 106 14.24 -32.76 -21.82
CA ASN A 106 14.43 -32.33 -23.20
C ASN A 106 15.39 -31.15 -23.26
N ARG A 107 16.54 -31.37 -23.92
CA ARG A 107 17.60 -30.37 -24.08
C ARG A 107 17.11 -29.10 -24.80
N LYS A 108 16.31 -29.24 -25.86
CA LYS A 108 15.82 -28.09 -26.63
C LYS A 108 14.88 -27.21 -25.79
N VAL A 109 13.99 -27.83 -25.02
CA VAL A 109 13.09 -27.09 -24.12
C VAL A 109 13.88 -26.35 -23.07
N ARG A 110 14.91 -26.99 -22.50
CA ARG A 110 15.80 -26.36 -21.52
C ARG A 110 16.52 -25.15 -22.11
N GLU A 111 17.10 -25.27 -23.30
CA GLU A 111 17.76 -24.16 -24.00
C GLU A 111 16.79 -23.00 -24.26
N LEU A 112 15.59 -23.27 -24.76
CA LEU A 112 14.57 -22.24 -25.03
C LEU A 112 14.13 -21.50 -23.77
N LEU A 113 13.86 -22.23 -22.67
CA LEU A 113 13.45 -21.63 -21.41
C LEU A 113 14.61 -20.83 -20.78
N HIS A 114 15.85 -21.30 -20.92
CA HIS A 114 17.02 -20.57 -20.46
C HIS A 114 17.15 -19.22 -21.17
N THR A 115 17.02 -19.20 -22.50
CA THR A 115 17.02 -17.96 -23.26
C THR A 115 15.86 -17.04 -22.86
N LEU A 116 14.66 -17.59 -22.71
CA LEU A 116 13.51 -16.79 -22.30
C LEU A 116 13.70 -16.14 -20.92
N PHE A 117 14.06 -16.90 -19.90
CA PHE A 117 14.10 -16.37 -18.54
C PHE A 117 15.35 -15.55 -18.24
N TYR A 118 16.53 -16.00 -18.66
CA TYR A 118 17.78 -15.28 -18.36
C TYR A 118 18.12 -14.22 -19.39
N ASP A 119 17.99 -14.51 -20.68
CA ASP A 119 18.43 -13.57 -21.73
C ASP A 119 17.35 -12.54 -22.07
N THR A 120 16.09 -12.99 -22.24
CA THR A 120 14.98 -12.12 -22.65
C THR A 120 14.36 -11.38 -21.47
N LEU A 121 13.95 -12.10 -20.42
CA LEU A 121 13.27 -11.51 -19.25
C LEU A 121 14.24 -10.98 -18.19
N ASN A 122 15.51 -11.41 -18.23
CA ASN A 122 16.53 -11.06 -17.25
C ASN A 122 16.04 -11.19 -15.80
N VAL A 123 15.51 -12.38 -15.47
CA VAL A 123 14.87 -12.61 -14.17
C VAL A 123 15.84 -12.44 -12.99
N ASN A 124 17.12 -12.73 -13.16
CA ASN A 124 18.10 -12.56 -12.08
C ASN A 124 18.21 -11.10 -11.62
N PHE A 125 18.00 -10.14 -12.53
CA PHE A 125 18.02 -8.72 -12.20
C PHE A 125 16.63 -8.19 -11.81
N ASN A 126 15.59 -8.59 -12.55
CA ASN A 126 14.26 -7.98 -12.42
C ASN A 126 13.40 -8.58 -11.30
N LEU A 127 13.59 -9.87 -10.98
CA LEU A 127 12.69 -10.61 -10.10
C LEU A 127 12.58 -10.04 -8.67
N PRO A 128 13.65 -9.57 -8.00
CA PRO A 128 13.54 -8.99 -6.66
C PRO A 128 12.53 -7.84 -6.60
N MET A 129 12.60 -6.91 -7.57
CA MET A 129 11.66 -5.78 -7.66
C MET A 129 10.24 -6.22 -8.02
N TRP A 130 10.09 -7.25 -8.83
CA TRP A 130 8.77 -7.82 -9.16
C TRP A 130 8.13 -8.45 -7.92
N VAL A 131 8.89 -9.23 -7.15
CA VAL A 131 8.43 -9.85 -5.90
C VAL A 131 8.11 -8.78 -4.86
N ARG A 132 8.95 -7.75 -4.69
CA ARG A 132 8.68 -6.65 -3.77
C ARG A 132 7.33 -6.00 -4.06
N ASN A 133 7.08 -5.65 -5.31
CA ASN A 133 5.81 -5.04 -5.73
C ASN A 133 4.62 -5.99 -5.55
N LEU A 134 4.80 -7.28 -5.86
CA LEU A 134 3.80 -8.31 -5.62
C LEU A 134 3.44 -8.43 -4.13
N CYS A 135 4.42 -8.42 -3.23
CA CYS A 135 4.19 -8.46 -1.78
C CYS A 135 3.52 -7.19 -1.26
N LYS A 136 3.92 -6.02 -1.77
CA LYS A 136 3.35 -4.72 -1.39
C LYS A 136 1.89 -4.60 -1.76
N TYR A 137 1.51 -5.00 -2.97
CA TYR A 137 0.16 -4.75 -3.49
C TYR A 137 -0.73 -5.98 -3.53
N GLY A 138 -0.17 -7.18 -3.44
CA GLY A 138 -0.89 -8.44 -3.64
C GLY A 138 -1.00 -8.84 -5.11
N ASP A 139 -0.83 -7.88 -6.03
CA ASP A 139 -0.89 -8.06 -7.47
C ASP A 139 0.34 -7.44 -8.15
N PHE A 140 0.77 -8.06 -9.24
CA PHE A 140 1.80 -7.52 -10.11
C PHE A 140 1.49 -7.89 -11.57
N PHE A 141 1.61 -6.91 -12.48
CA PHE A 141 1.27 -7.07 -13.89
C PHE A 141 2.49 -6.81 -14.76
N LEU A 142 2.76 -7.72 -15.68
CA LEU A 142 3.72 -7.52 -16.77
C LEU A 142 2.99 -7.50 -18.11
N PHE A 143 3.28 -6.49 -18.93
CA PHE A 143 3.00 -6.50 -20.36
C PHE A 143 3.99 -7.41 -21.07
N ASN A 144 3.49 -8.46 -21.73
CA ASN A 144 4.31 -9.35 -22.55
C ASN A 144 4.38 -8.78 -23.97
N ASP A 145 5.56 -8.34 -24.41
CA ASP A 145 5.78 -7.97 -25.80
C ASP A 145 6.04 -9.23 -26.64
N VAL A 146 5.14 -9.51 -27.57
CA VAL A 146 5.13 -10.76 -28.35
C VAL A 146 5.15 -10.44 -29.84
N SER A 147 6.21 -10.91 -30.51
CA SER A 147 6.32 -10.92 -31.96
C SER A 147 5.89 -12.27 -32.55
N PRO A 148 5.18 -12.27 -33.70
CA PRO A 148 4.89 -13.49 -34.44
C PRO A 148 6.12 -14.26 -34.89
N GLU A 149 7.23 -13.56 -35.13
CA GLU A 149 8.46 -14.14 -35.68
C GLU A 149 9.45 -14.54 -34.59
N PHE A 150 9.58 -13.71 -33.54
CA PHE A 150 10.60 -13.88 -32.50
C PHE A 150 10.06 -14.43 -31.19
N GLY A 151 8.74 -14.56 -31.03
CA GLY A 151 8.13 -14.95 -29.76
C GLY A 151 8.13 -13.79 -28.77
N ILE A 152 8.36 -14.08 -27.48
CA ILE A 152 8.42 -13.05 -26.44
C ILE A 152 9.73 -12.28 -26.60
N ILE A 153 9.64 -10.96 -26.78
CA ILE A 153 10.79 -10.07 -26.91
C ILE A 153 11.17 -9.46 -25.56
N GLY A 154 10.18 -9.26 -24.68
CA GLY A 154 10.39 -8.69 -23.37
C GLY A 154 9.12 -8.67 -22.53
N ALA A 155 9.28 -8.30 -21.26
CA ALA A 155 8.17 -8.06 -20.36
C ALA A 155 8.38 -6.76 -19.58
N TYR A 156 7.34 -5.92 -19.53
CA TYR A 156 7.41 -4.60 -18.94
C TYR A 156 6.40 -4.46 -17.80
N PRO A 157 6.80 -3.99 -16.60
CA PRO A 157 5.87 -3.79 -15.50
C PRO A 157 4.85 -2.70 -15.85
N ILE A 158 3.58 -3.01 -15.63
CA ILE A 158 2.49 -2.02 -15.70
C ILE A 158 2.11 -1.64 -14.26
N PRO A 159 1.98 -0.34 -13.94
CA PRO A 159 1.44 0.07 -12.65
C PRO A 159 0.04 -0.51 -12.42
N ILE A 160 -0.17 -1.11 -11.24
CA ILE A 160 -1.43 -1.77 -10.85
C ILE A 160 -2.67 -0.87 -10.92
N SER A 161 -2.49 0.44 -10.83
CA SER A 161 -3.56 1.45 -10.90
C SER A 161 -4.04 1.69 -12.34
N GLU A 162 -3.23 1.33 -13.33
CA GLU A 162 -3.51 1.59 -14.74
C GLU A 162 -4.22 0.41 -15.43
N ILE A 163 -4.25 -0.76 -14.78
CA ILE A 163 -4.77 -1.98 -15.38
C ILE A 163 -5.95 -2.55 -14.59
N GLU A 164 -7.01 -2.87 -15.34
CA GLU A 164 -8.20 -3.52 -14.82
C GLU A 164 -8.39 -4.87 -15.48
N ARG A 165 -8.75 -5.88 -14.70
CA ARG A 165 -9.04 -7.24 -15.15
C ARG A 165 -10.56 -7.34 -15.26
N GLU A 166 -11.04 -7.68 -16.45
CA GLU A 166 -12.45 -7.90 -16.70
C GLU A 166 -12.71 -9.38 -16.92
N GLU A 167 -13.63 -9.94 -16.14
CA GLU A 167 -14.17 -11.29 -16.27
C GLU A 167 -15.67 -11.22 -16.51
N GLY A 168 -16.26 -12.26 -17.11
CA GLY A 168 -17.71 -12.32 -17.33
C GLY A 168 -18.25 -11.29 -18.32
N TYR A 169 -17.38 -10.60 -19.07
CA TYR A 169 -17.76 -9.64 -20.10
C TYR A 169 -18.44 -10.30 -21.31
N ASP A 170 -18.17 -11.58 -21.53
CA ASP A 170 -18.72 -12.38 -22.61
C ASP A 170 -19.90 -13.23 -22.08
N ALA A 171 -21.06 -13.04 -22.69
CA ALA A 171 -22.27 -13.77 -22.33
C ALA A 171 -22.20 -15.26 -22.70
N ASP A 172 -21.39 -15.64 -23.69
CA ASP A 172 -21.23 -17.01 -24.17
C ASP A 172 -20.07 -17.73 -23.47
N ASP A 173 -19.04 -17.00 -23.06
CA ASP A 173 -17.91 -17.48 -22.26
C ASP A 173 -17.70 -16.65 -20.98
N PRO A 174 -18.42 -16.96 -19.88
CA PRO A 174 -18.29 -16.23 -18.63
C PRO A 174 -16.88 -16.34 -17.99
N THR A 175 -16.10 -17.34 -18.39
CA THR A 175 -14.74 -17.56 -17.88
C THR A 175 -13.69 -16.83 -18.70
N ALA A 176 -14.11 -16.08 -19.72
CA ALA A 176 -13.21 -15.27 -20.52
C ALA A 176 -12.61 -14.14 -19.68
N VAL A 177 -11.29 -13.99 -19.77
CA VAL A 177 -10.52 -12.95 -19.08
C VAL A 177 -9.91 -12.01 -20.12
N ARG A 178 -10.04 -10.72 -19.89
CA ARG A 178 -9.32 -9.67 -20.63
C ARG A 178 -8.84 -8.59 -19.69
N PHE A 179 -7.94 -7.74 -20.16
CA PHE A 179 -7.44 -6.60 -19.40
C PHE A 179 -7.73 -5.29 -20.12
N ARG A 180 -7.99 -4.22 -19.36
CA ARG A 180 -8.12 -2.86 -19.86
C ARG A 180 -6.97 -2.02 -19.33
N TRP A 181 -6.22 -1.40 -20.23
CA TRP A 181 -5.20 -0.41 -19.90
C TRP A 181 -5.81 0.99 -19.94
N MET A 182 -6.07 1.55 -18.77
CA MET A 182 -6.82 2.80 -18.59
C MET A 182 -6.10 4.02 -19.16
N THR A 183 -4.82 4.17 -18.83
CA THR A 183 -3.98 5.32 -19.24
C THR A 183 -3.66 5.30 -20.73
N GLN A 184 -3.65 4.13 -21.36
CA GLN A 184 -3.45 3.96 -22.80
C GLN A 184 -4.78 4.01 -23.58
N GLY A 185 -5.64 4.99 -23.27
CA GLY A 185 -6.90 5.19 -24.00
C GLY A 185 -7.91 4.06 -23.84
N ASN A 186 -7.95 3.39 -22.69
CA ASN A 186 -8.79 2.22 -22.42
C ASN A 186 -8.57 1.07 -23.43
N GLN A 187 -7.33 0.88 -23.88
CA GLN A 187 -6.99 -0.23 -24.77
C GLN A 187 -7.30 -1.57 -24.10
N VAL A 188 -7.97 -2.45 -24.85
CA VAL A 188 -8.25 -3.82 -24.41
C VAL A 188 -7.10 -4.73 -24.82
N LEU A 189 -6.61 -5.50 -23.87
CA LEU A 189 -5.54 -6.47 -24.04
C LEU A 189 -6.09 -7.88 -23.78
N GLU A 190 -5.61 -8.81 -24.59
CA GLU A 190 -5.92 -10.24 -24.46
C GLU A 190 -5.16 -10.86 -23.27
N ASN A 191 -5.68 -11.94 -22.70
CA ASN A 191 -5.08 -12.58 -21.52
C ASN A 191 -3.61 -13.00 -21.73
N TRP A 192 -3.21 -13.40 -22.95
CA TRP A 192 -1.83 -13.78 -23.23
C TRP A 192 -0.85 -12.59 -23.30
N GLN A 193 -1.36 -11.37 -23.47
CA GLN A 193 -0.54 -10.15 -23.50
C GLN A 193 -0.14 -9.68 -22.10
N ILE A 194 -0.77 -10.21 -21.05
CA ILE A 194 -0.54 -9.80 -19.67
C ILE A 194 -0.16 -11.01 -18.82
N SER A 195 0.97 -10.93 -18.11
CA SER A 195 1.26 -11.84 -17.00
C SER A 195 0.78 -11.22 -15.69
N HIS A 196 -0.31 -11.76 -15.13
CA HIS A 196 -0.87 -11.35 -13.84
C HIS A 196 -0.38 -12.27 -12.72
N PHE A 197 0.52 -11.78 -11.88
CA PHE A 197 0.93 -12.43 -10.64
C PHE A 197 0.03 -11.96 -9.50
N ARG A 198 -0.41 -12.91 -8.67
CA ARG A 198 -1.33 -12.64 -7.56
C ARG A 198 -1.02 -13.50 -6.34
N LEU A 199 -1.05 -12.90 -5.16
CA LEU A 199 -0.96 -13.62 -3.88
C LEU A 199 -2.38 -14.04 -3.45
N LEU A 200 -2.64 -15.35 -3.54
CA LEU A 200 -3.92 -15.93 -3.16
C LEU A 200 -3.90 -16.27 -1.67
N GLY A 201 -4.48 -15.41 -0.85
CA GLY A 201 -4.64 -15.65 0.60
C GLY A 201 -6.08 -15.51 1.08
N ASN A 202 -6.85 -14.57 0.52
CA ASN A 202 -8.21 -14.30 0.93
C ASN A 202 -9.14 -14.21 -0.30
N ASP A 203 -10.13 -15.10 -0.35
CA ASP A 203 -11.08 -15.25 -1.46
C ASP A 203 -11.93 -13.98 -1.68
N ALA A 204 -12.05 -13.12 -0.67
CA ALA A 204 -12.76 -11.84 -0.78
C ALA A 204 -12.13 -10.89 -1.82
N PHE A 205 -10.85 -11.07 -2.14
CA PHE A 205 -10.15 -10.23 -3.12
C PHE A 205 -10.15 -10.80 -4.54
N LEU A 206 -10.68 -12.00 -4.76
CA LEU A 206 -10.80 -12.57 -6.10
C LEU A 206 -11.59 -11.62 -7.01
N PRO A 207 -11.11 -11.37 -8.25
CA PRO A 207 -10.07 -12.11 -8.98
C PRO A 207 -8.60 -11.67 -8.71
N TYR A 208 -8.40 -10.64 -7.89
CA TYR A 208 -7.12 -10.06 -7.51
C TYR A 208 -6.48 -10.75 -6.30
N GLY A 209 -5.22 -10.40 -6.02
CA GLY A 209 -4.47 -10.89 -4.89
C GLY A 209 -4.66 -10.04 -3.62
N SER A 210 -4.21 -10.57 -2.49
CA SER A 210 -4.16 -9.88 -1.22
C SER A 210 -2.72 -9.46 -0.88
N SER A 211 -2.52 -8.19 -0.56
CA SER A 211 -1.23 -7.69 -0.06
C SER A 211 -0.86 -8.34 1.27
N VAL A 212 0.44 -8.54 1.50
CA VAL A 212 0.97 -8.96 2.81
C VAL A 212 0.69 -7.90 3.88
N LEU A 213 0.59 -6.62 3.47
CA LEU A 213 0.32 -5.47 4.34
C LEU A 213 -1.15 -5.34 4.75
N GLU A 214 -2.06 -6.10 4.16
CA GLU A 214 -3.50 -5.98 4.46
C GLU A 214 -3.79 -6.19 5.95
N SER A 215 -3.11 -7.17 6.57
CA SER A 215 -3.28 -7.49 7.99
C SER A 215 -2.77 -6.39 8.93
N SER A 216 -1.73 -5.65 8.53
CA SER A 216 -1.10 -4.60 9.34
C SER A 216 -1.71 -3.22 9.11
N ARG A 217 -2.47 -3.01 8.02
CA ARG A 217 -3.07 -1.71 7.65
C ARG A 217 -3.82 -1.02 8.79
N ARG A 218 -4.66 -1.75 9.53
CA ARG A 218 -5.40 -1.20 10.68
C ARG A 218 -4.49 -0.80 11.83
N ILE A 219 -3.52 -1.66 12.16
CA ILE A 219 -2.60 -1.46 13.28
C ILE A 219 -1.64 -0.30 12.98
N TRP A 220 -1.16 -0.21 11.74
CA TRP A 220 -0.32 0.88 11.27
C TRP A 220 -1.00 2.25 11.46
N ARG A 221 -2.27 2.40 11.04
CA ARG A 221 -3.01 3.66 11.28
C ARG A 221 -3.13 4.00 12.77
N GLN A 222 -3.34 3.00 13.62
CA GLN A 222 -3.41 3.22 15.07
C GLN A 222 -2.04 3.63 15.65
N LEU A 223 -0.95 3.05 15.14
CA LEU A 223 0.40 3.37 15.58
C LEU A 223 0.75 4.82 15.25
N ILE A 224 0.56 5.25 13.99
CA ILE A 224 0.82 6.64 13.58
C ILE A 224 0.03 7.64 14.45
N LEU A 225 -1.25 7.36 14.70
CA LEU A 225 -2.08 8.21 15.56
C LEU A 225 -1.56 8.31 17.00
N ILE A 226 -1.02 7.22 17.55
CA ILE A 226 -0.46 7.22 18.90
C ILE A 226 0.88 7.97 18.92
N GLU A 227 1.73 7.80 17.91
CA GLU A 227 3.01 8.51 17.78
C GLU A 227 2.80 10.02 17.69
N ASP A 228 1.88 10.47 16.85
CA ASP A 228 1.50 11.88 16.73
C ASP A 228 0.91 12.42 18.03
N ALA A 229 0.01 11.66 18.66
CA ALA A 229 -0.58 12.05 19.95
C ALA A 229 0.47 12.19 21.05
N MET A 230 1.47 11.29 21.10
CA MET A 230 2.57 11.36 22.06
C MET A 230 3.45 12.59 21.80
N LEU A 231 3.73 12.92 20.55
CA LEU A 231 4.51 14.09 20.18
C LEU A 231 3.77 15.36 20.59
N VAL A 232 2.48 15.48 20.27
CA VAL A 232 1.63 16.61 20.69
C VAL A 232 1.56 16.72 22.20
N TYR A 233 1.35 15.61 22.90
CA TYR A 233 1.33 15.58 24.36
C TYR A 233 2.65 16.07 24.96
N ARG A 234 3.79 15.63 24.40
CA ARG A 234 5.12 16.08 24.83
C ARG A 234 5.33 17.56 24.54
N ILE A 235 4.90 18.08 23.39
CA ILE A 235 5.02 19.51 23.05
C ILE A 235 4.15 20.38 23.97
N ILE A 236 2.90 19.99 24.22
CA ILE A 236 1.99 20.76 25.08
C ILE A 236 2.47 20.83 26.52
N ARG A 237 3.11 19.76 27.01
CA ARG A 237 3.68 19.70 28.37
C ARG A 237 5.15 20.11 28.47
N ALA A 238 5.84 20.29 27.35
CA ALA A 238 7.22 20.76 27.32
C ALA A 238 7.40 22.15 27.95
N PRO A 239 6.50 23.13 27.72
CA PRO A 239 6.55 24.37 28.48
C PRO A 239 6.00 24.11 29.89
N GLU A 240 6.83 24.39 30.90
CA GLU A 240 6.34 24.58 32.26
C GLU A 240 5.47 25.85 32.28
N ARG A 241 4.18 25.70 32.59
CA ARG A 241 3.30 26.86 32.83
C ARG A 241 3.39 27.23 34.29
N ARG A 242 3.90 28.41 34.60
CA ARG A 242 4.10 28.83 35.98
C ARG A 242 2.99 29.78 36.40
N VAL A 243 2.48 29.58 37.61
CA VAL A 243 1.55 30.50 38.26
C VAL A 243 2.34 31.31 39.27
N PHE A 244 2.49 32.60 39.00
CA PHE A 244 3.13 33.57 39.88
C PHE A 244 2.07 34.22 40.76
N LYS A 245 2.03 33.82 42.04
CA LYS A 245 1.22 34.51 43.04
C LYS A 245 2.04 35.69 43.55
N ILE A 246 1.56 36.91 43.40
CA ILE A 246 2.27 38.12 43.84
C ILE A 246 1.50 38.74 45.01
N ASP A 247 2.15 38.89 46.16
CA ASP A 247 1.54 39.55 47.31
C ASP A 247 1.42 41.06 47.09
N VAL A 248 0.20 41.58 47.20
CA VAL A 248 -0.13 43.01 47.06
C VAL A 248 -0.74 43.59 48.33
N GLY A 249 -0.50 42.97 49.49
CA GLY A 249 -1.04 43.37 50.79
C GLY A 249 -0.89 44.85 51.13
N ASN A 250 0.28 45.44 50.84
CA ASN A 250 0.60 46.83 51.17
C ASN A 250 0.28 47.85 50.07
N VAL A 251 -0.27 47.41 48.92
CA VAL A 251 -0.56 48.29 47.78
C VAL A 251 -2.04 48.71 47.81
N PRO A 252 -2.39 50.00 47.64
CA PRO A 252 -3.79 50.42 47.51
C PRO A 252 -4.49 49.72 46.34
N PRO A 253 -5.78 49.33 46.45
CA PRO A 253 -6.50 48.61 45.39
C PRO A 253 -6.42 49.25 44.00
N GLU A 254 -6.37 50.57 43.95
CA GLU A 254 -6.29 51.37 42.72
C GLU A 254 -4.95 51.18 41.97
N ASN A 255 -3.87 50.89 42.71
CA ASN A 255 -2.51 50.80 42.16
C ASN A 255 -2.03 49.35 41.95
N VAL A 256 -2.88 48.34 42.21
CA VAL A 256 -2.51 46.92 42.09
C VAL A 256 -2.16 46.54 40.66
N ALA A 257 -2.92 47.05 39.68
CA ALA A 257 -2.67 46.74 38.27
C ALA A 257 -1.32 47.28 37.79
N GLU A 258 -0.96 48.50 38.20
CA GLU A 258 0.33 49.11 37.88
C GLU A 258 1.49 48.33 38.52
N TYR A 259 1.33 47.96 39.79
CA TYR A 259 2.33 47.14 40.50
C TYR A 259 2.54 45.76 39.87
N LEU A 260 1.46 45.09 39.44
CA LEU A 260 1.53 43.80 38.73
C LEU A 260 2.25 43.92 37.38
N GLU A 261 1.99 44.97 36.60
CA GLU A 261 2.67 45.20 35.32
C GLU A 261 4.16 45.50 35.50
N GLN A 262 4.52 46.25 36.55
CA GLN A 262 5.91 46.47 36.93
C GLN A 262 6.60 45.16 37.35
N ALA A 263 5.95 44.35 38.19
CA ALA A 263 6.47 43.04 38.61
C ALA A 263 6.62 42.06 37.44
N LYS A 264 5.64 42.01 36.53
CA LYS A 264 5.69 41.23 35.29
C LYS A 264 6.84 41.65 34.40
N THR A 265 7.06 42.95 34.24
CA THR A 265 8.18 43.50 33.44
C THR A 265 9.53 43.18 34.05
N ALA A 266 9.63 43.18 35.39
CA ALA A 266 10.86 42.79 36.10
C ALA A 266 11.17 41.30 35.93
N LEU A 267 10.17 40.43 36.11
CA LEU A 267 10.32 38.97 35.95
C LEU A 267 10.65 38.57 34.50
N LYS A 268 10.07 39.25 33.51
CA LYS A 268 10.39 39.05 32.08
C LYS A 268 11.86 39.37 31.73
N ARG A 269 12.54 40.19 32.54
CA ARG A 269 13.92 40.64 32.30
C ARG A 269 14.96 39.78 33.02
N GLU A 270 14.55 38.84 33.86
CA GLU A 270 15.49 38.02 34.61
C GLU A 270 16.10 36.93 33.70
N PRO A 271 17.43 36.90 33.53
CA PRO A 271 18.07 35.97 32.62
C PRO A 271 18.10 34.56 33.24
N VAL A 272 17.67 33.56 32.47
CA VAL A 272 17.76 32.16 32.87
C VAL A 272 19.23 31.72 32.78
N VAL A 273 19.84 31.38 33.91
CA VAL A 273 21.20 30.83 33.95
C VAL A 273 21.13 29.34 33.58
N ALA A 274 21.80 28.95 32.50
CA ALA A 274 21.89 27.56 32.10
C ALA A 274 22.62 26.73 33.17
N LYS A 275 21.93 25.73 33.74
CA LYS A 275 22.44 24.86 34.82
C LYS A 275 23.71 24.07 34.46
N ALA A 276 23.97 23.86 33.17
CA ALA A 276 25.11 23.07 32.69
C ALA A 276 26.43 23.86 32.65
N ASP A 277 26.38 25.12 32.18
CA ASP A 277 27.60 25.82 31.74
C ASP A 277 27.82 27.16 32.48
N GLY A 278 26.89 27.58 33.34
CA GLY A 278 27.00 28.81 34.14
C GLY A 278 27.08 30.12 33.33
N ARG A 279 26.91 30.04 32.00
CA ARG A 279 26.86 31.19 31.10
C ARG A 279 25.45 31.79 31.12
N VAL A 280 25.40 33.11 31.31
CA VAL A 280 24.17 33.89 31.27
C VAL A 280 23.79 34.09 29.80
N ASP A 281 22.79 33.35 29.32
CA ASP A 281 22.29 33.55 27.95
C ASP A 281 21.28 34.72 27.95
N LEU A 282 21.71 35.86 27.40
CA LEU A 282 20.89 37.06 27.25
C LEU A 282 20.03 37.00 25.98
N ARG A 283 20.14 35.93 25.18
CA ARG A 283 19.39 35.78 23.94
C ARG A 283 18.04 35.16 24.27
N TYR A 284 17.02 36.02 24.21
CA TYR A 284 15.65 35.67 23.86
C TYR A 284 15.15 34.38 24.53
N ASN A 285 14.59 34.50 25.73
CA ASN A 285 13.85 33.42 26.36
C ASN A 285 12.69 33.00 25.42
N PRO A 286 12.73 31.81 24.80
CA PRO A 286 11.66 31.34 23.94
C PRO A 286 10.46 30.83 24.75
N LEU A 287 10.56 30.77 26.10
CA LEU A 287 9.39 30.67 26.96
C LEU A 287 8.68 32.02 26.89
N SER A 288 7.65 32.08 26.03
CA SER A 288 6.73 33.20 26.01
C SER A 288 6.07 33.28 27.39
N VAL A 289 6.56 34.19 28.24
CA VAL A 289 5.94 34.59 29.51
C VAL A 289 4.54 35.20 29.27
N ASP A 290 4.07 35.28 28.02
CA ASP A 290 2.69 35.62 27.68
C ASP A 290 1.70 34.47 27.97
N GLU A 291 2.17 33.25 28.30
CA GLU A 291 1.33 32.14 28.77
C GLU A 291 1.33 31.93 30.29
N ASP A 292 2.13 32.67 31.07
CA ASP A 292 2.20 32.54 32.52
C ASP A 292 1.09 33.35 33.22
N TYR A 293 0.51 32.77 34.28
CA TYR A 293 -0.58 33.40 35.04
C TYR A 293 -0.03 34.20 36.21
N PHE A 294 -0.34 35.50 36.26
CA PHE A 294 0.00 36.39 37.36
C PHE A 294 -1.25 36.68 38.19
N ILE A 295 -1.25 36.25 39.45
CA ILE A 295 -2.42 36.38 40.34
C ILE A 295 -2.03 37.25 41.55
N PRO A 296 -2.67 38.42 41.74
CA PRO A 296 -2.48 39.19 42.96
C PRO A 296 -3.16 38.49 44.14
N VAL A 297 -2.43 38.32 45.24
CA VAL A 297 -2.97 37.78 46.50
C VAL A 297 -2.80 38.83 47.60
N ARG A 298 -3.75 38.92 48.54
CA ARG A 298 -3.66 39.77 49.74
C ARG A 298 -3.85 38.92 50.98
N GLY A 299 -2.77 38.73 51.74
CA GLY A 299 -2.75 38.33 53.15
C GLY A 299 -3.53 37.08 53.58
N GLY A 300 -2.78 36.05 53.99
CA GLY A 300 -3.28 34.94 54.83
C GLY A 300 -2.50 33.63 54.60
N GLU A 301 -1.32 33.52 55.19
CA GLU A 301 -0.41 32.34 55.27
C GLU A 301 0.50 31.98 54.07
N SER A 302 0.23 32.39 52.83
CA SER A 302 1.15 32.16 51.70
C SER A 302 1.58 33.46 51.05
N GLY A 303 2.89 33.77 51.08
CA GLY A 303 3.50 34.92 50.39
C GLY A 303 3.59 34.72 48.87
N THR A 304 4.46 35.50 48.21
CA THR A 304 4.75 35.33 46.78
C THR A 304 5.29 33.92 46.52
N ASP A 305 4.62 33.17 45.65
CA ASP A 305 4.92 31.76 45.40
C ASP A 305 4.83 31.46 43.90
N ILE A 306 5.65 30.51 43.45
CA ILE A 306 5.75 30.08 42.06
C ILE A 306 5.44 28.59 42.02
N THR A 307 4.26 28.25 41.52
CA THR A 307 3.87 26.84 41.31
C THR A 307 3.98 26.51 39.83
N SER A 308 4.71 25.44 39.51
CA SER A 308 4.81 24.85 38.16
C SER A 308 3.72 23.81 37.91
#